data_AF-A0A0N8JWT1-F1
#
_entry.id   AF-A0A0N8JWT1-F1
#
_cell.length_a   1.000
_cell.length_b   1.000
_cell.length_c   1.000
_cell.angle_alpha   90.00
_cell.angle_beta   90.00
_cell.angle_gamma   90.00
#
_symmetry.space_group_name_H-M   'P 1'
#
loop_
_entity.id
_entity.type
_entity.pdbx_description
1 polymer ?
#
loop_
_entity_poly.entity_id
_entity_poly.type
_entity_poly.pdbx_seq_one_letter_code
_entity_poly.pdbx_strand_id
1 'polypeptide(L)'
;NEYYCRLDFLWKNKFKKECEEIETMENLNRVLLENVLPAHVAEHFLARNWKNEDLYHQSYDLVCVMFASIPDFKEFYTESDVNKEGLECLRLLNEIIADFDELLSKPKFSGVEKIKTIGSTYMAATGLNATPGPEYSQ
;
A
#
# COMPACT_ATOMS: atom_id res chain seq x y z
N ASN A 1 42.37 -0.95 -32.58
CA ASN A 1 41.20 -0.07 -32.65
C ASN A 1 40.77 0.34 -31.23
N GLU A 2 41.61 1.13 -30.54
CA GLU A 2 41.39 1.56 -29.13
C GLU A 2 40.14 2.43 -28.95
N TYR A 3 39.81 3.22 -29.96
CA TYR A 3 38.62 4.07 -30.01
C TYR A 3 37.33 3.28 -29.76
N TYR A 4 37.14 2.15 -30.46
CA TYR A 4 35.94 1.32 -30.31
C TYR A 4 35.84 0.67 -28.92
N CYS A 5 36.97 0.25 -28.33
CA CYS A 5 36.98 -0.30 -26.97
C CYS A 5 36.57 0.73 -25.91
N ARG A 6 37.02 1.99 -26.05
CA ARG A 6 36.60 3.08 -25.16
C ARG A 6 35.11 3.40 -25.31
N LEU A 7 34.61 3.42 -26.55
CA LEU A 7 33.20 3.68 -26.81
C LEU A 7 32.31 2.58 -26.21
N ASP A 8 32.66 1.30 -26.40
CA ASP A 8 31.96 0.16 -25.82
C ASP A 8 31.95 0.21 -24.29
N PHE A 9 33.08 0.55 -23.65
CA PHE A 9 33.16 0.73 -22.21
C PHE A 9 32.23 1.84 -21.69
N LEU A 10 32.24 3.00 -22.34
CA LEU A 10 31.38 4.13 -21.96
C LEU A 10 29.89 3.78 -22.11
N TRP A 11 29.53 3.10 -23.20
CA TRP A 11 28.16 2.65 -23.42
C TRP A 11 27.73 1.63 -22.37
N LYS A 12 28.55 0.60 -22.09
CA LYS A 12 28.26 -0.38 -21.04
C LYS A 12 28.03 0.28 -19.68
N ASN A 13 28.85 1.26 -19.33
CA ASN A 13 28.70 1.97 -18.06
C ASN A 13 27.43 2.85 -18.05
N LYS A 14 27.10 3.50 -19.17
CA LYS A 14 25.86 4.26 -19.33
C LYS A 14 24.63 3.35 -19.23
N PHE A 15 24.60 2.24 -19.97
CA PHE A 15 23.52 1.25 -19.91
C PHE A 15 23.35 0.68 -18.51
N LYS A 16 24.45 0.37 -17.82
CA LYS A 16 24.39 -0.10 -16.43
C LYS A 16 23.72 0.91 -15.52
N LYS A 17 24.12 2.18 -15.60
CA LYS A 17 23.51 3.27 -14.80
C LYS A 17 22.02 3.45 -15.12
N GLU A 18 21.66 3.42 -16.41
CA GLU A 18 20.27 3.50 -16.85
C GLU A 18 19.45 2.30 -16.36
N CYS A 19 19.99 1.08 -16.39
CA CYS A 19 19.32 -0.10 -15.83
C CYS A 19 19.10 0.01 -14.31
N GLU A 20 20.09 0.46 -13.55
CA GLU A 20 19.96 0.69 -12.10
C GLU A 20 18.90 1.76 -11.78
N GLU A 21 18.84 2.82 -12.58
CA GLU A 21 17.82 3.87 -12.45
C GLU A 21 16.41 3.34 -12.78
N ILE A 22 16.26 2.54 -13.84
CA ILE A 22 14.99 1.89 -14.20
C ILE A 22 14.52 0.96 -13.09
N GLU A 23 15.40 0.08 -12.58
CA GLU A 23 15.05 -0.86 -11.50
C GLU A 23 14.62 -0.12 -10.22
N THR A 24 15.31 0.97 -9.89
CA THR A 24 14.95 1.82 -8.75
C THR A 24 13.56 2.44 -8.94
N MET A 25 13.29 2.97 -10.14
CA MET A 25 12.01 3.59 -10.47
C MET A 25 10.86 2.56 -10.44
N GLU A 26 11.07 1.37 -10.98
CA GLU A 26 10.10 0.28 -10.99
C GLU A 26 9.76 -0.17 -9.55
N ASN A 27 10.77 -0.30 -8.69
CA ASN A 27 10.57 -0.63 -7.28
C ASN A 27 9.75 0.43 -6.54
N LEU A 28 10.07 1.72 -6.75
CA LEU A 28 9.31 2.82 -6.15
C LEU A 28 7.85 2.83 -6.62
N ASN A 29 7.62 2.66 -7.92
CA ASN A 29 6.27 2.61 -8.48
C ASN A 29 5.45 1.45 -7.91
N ARG A 30 6.06 0.28 -7.75
CA ARG A 30 5.41 -0.88 -7.13
C ARG A 30 5.00 -0.60 -5.69
N VAL A 31 5.91 -0.08 -4.87
CA VAL A 31 5.60 0.27 -3.46
C VAL A 31 4.48 1.31 -3.38
N LEU A 32 4.47 2.31 -4.27
CA LEU A 32 3.39 3.30 -4.32
C LEU A 32 2.05 2.67 -4.70
N LEU A 33 2.04 1.77 -5.69
CA LEU A 33 0.83 1.08 -6.11
C LEU A 33 0.25 0.20 -5.01
N GLU A 34 1.09 -0.57 -4.33
CA GLU A 34 0.68 -1.44 -3.20
C GLU A 34 0.15 -0.64 -2.00
N ASN A 35 0.55 0.63 -1.84
CA ASN A 35 0.01 1.52 -0.80
C ASN A 35 -1.37 2.12 -1.16
N VAL A 36 -1.75 2.12 -2.43
CA VAL A 36 -3.00 2.73 -2.91
C VAL A 36 -4.06 1.69 -3.23
N LEU A 37 -3.64 0.53 -3.74
CA LEU A 37 -4.51 -0.55 -4.17
C LEU A 37 -4.08 -1.88 -3.54
N PRO A 38 -5.04 -2.76 -3.19
CA PRO A 38 -4.73 -4.15 -2.90
C PRO A 38 -3.98 -4.80 -4.06
N ALA A 39 -3.06 -5.73 -3.76
CA ALA A 39 -2.17 -6.33 -4.76
C ALA A 39 -2.94 -6.95 -5.94
N HIS A 40 -4.03 -7.68 -5.66
CA HIS A 40 -4.87 -8.32 -6.69
C HIS A 40 -5.55 -7.29 -7.62
N VAL A 41 -5.87 -6.10 -7.11
CA VAL A 41 -6.46 -5.00 -7.90
C VAL A 41 -5.38 -4.30 -8.72
N ALA A 42 -4.18 -4.11 -8.16
CA ALA A 42 -3.06 -3.51 -8.89
C ALA A 42 -2.68 -4.36 -10.12
N GLU A 43 -2.59 -5.69 -9.97
CA GLU A 43 -2.35 -6.60 -11.09
C GLU A 43 -3.43 -6.49 -12.17
N HIS A 44 -4.69 -6.35 -11.79
CA HIS A 44 -5.80 -6.19 -12.73
C HIS A 44 -5.63 -4.96 -13.64
N PHE A 45 -5.18 -3.82 -13.08
CA PHE A 45 -4.94 -2.60 -13.86
C PHE A 45 -3.64 -2.64 -14.68
N LEU A 46 -2.62 -3.38 -14.24
CA LEU A 46 -1.36 -3.51 -14.96
C LEU A 46 -1.43 -4.53 -16.12
N ALA A 47 -2.26 -5.57 -16.02
CA ALA A 47 -2.27 -6.69 -16.96
C ALA A 47 -3.00 -6.43 -18.29
N ARG A 48 -3.73 -5.31 -18.44
CA ARG A 48 -4.59 -5.07 -19.60
C ARG A 48 -4.57 -3.59 -20.00
N ASN A 49 -4.74 -3.31 -21.30
CA ASN A 49 -4.94 -1.96 -21.85
C ASN A 49 -6.35 -1.42 -21.51
N TRP A 50 -6.66 -1.23 -20.22
CA TRP A 50 -7.91 -0.58 -19.80
C TRP A 50 -7.84 0.90 -20.13
N LYS A 51 -8.97 1.49 -20.52
CA LYS A 51 -9.06 2.94 -20.60
C LYS A 51 -9.17 3.48 -19.18
N ASN A 52 -8.60 4.65 -18.91
CA ASN A 52 -8.62 5.29 -17.58
C ASN A 52 -10.02 5.53 -16.98
N GLU A 53 -11.10 5.25 -17.70
CA GLU A 53 -12.50 5.48 -17.30
C GLU A 53 -13.21 4.21 -16.80
N ASP A 54 -12.60 3.04 -16.93
CA ASP A 54 -13.23 1.78 -16.56
C ASP A 54 -13.10 1.52 -15.04
N LEU A 55 -14.23 1.53 -14.33
CA LEU A 55 -14.30 1.25 -12.88
C LEU A 55 -14.08 -0.24 -12.57
N TYR A 56 -13.31 -0.54 -11.51
CA TYR A 56 -13.15 -1.90 -11.00
C TYR A 56 -14.17 -2.20 -9.89
N HIS A 57 -14.82 -3.36 -9.96
CA HIS A 57 -15.61 -3.91 -8.88
C HIS A 57 -15.59 -5.45 -8.91
N GLN A 58 -15.72 -6.06 -7.74
CA GLN A 58 -15.82 -7.51 -7.58
C GLN A 58 -16.80 -7.84 -6.45
N SER A 59 -17.64 -8.86 -6.65
CA SER A 59 -18.56 -9.37 -5.64
C SER A 59 -17.92 -10.46 -4.79
N TYR A 60 -18.23 -10.47 -3.50
CA TYR A 60 -17.70 -11.44 -2.54
C TYR A 60 -18.86 -12.04 -1.72
N ASP A 61 -18.90 -13.37 -1.60
CA ASP A 61 -19.97 -14.07 -0.88
C ASP A 61 -19.80 -13.99 0.64
N LEU A 62 -18.55 -13.96 1.12
CA LEU A 62 -18.22 -13.94 2.54
C LEU A 62 -17.04 -13.01 2.81
N VAL A 63 -17.30 -11.98 3.61
CA VAL A 63 -16.29 -11.03 4.08
C VAL A 63 -16.53 -10.73 5.56
N CYS A 64 -15.46 -10.36 6.27
CA CYS A 64 -15.55 -9.83 7.62
C CYS A 64 -14.97 -8.42 7.62
N VAL A 65 -15.65 -7.48 8.27
CA VAL A 65 -15.26 -6.07 8.37
C VAL A 65 -15.13 -5.69 9.84
N MET A 66 -14.01 -5.05 10.19
CA MET A 66 -13.71 -4.57 11.53
C MET A 66 -13.64 -3.04 11.55
N PHE A 67 -14.21 -2.46 12.60
CA PHE A 67 -14.04 -1.06 12.97
C PHE A 67 -13.46 -0.98 14.38
N ALA A 68 -12.34 -0.26 14.53
CA ALA A 68 -11.74 0.01 15.83
C ALA A 68 -11.56 1.53 15.97
N SER A 69 -12.18 2.15 16.97
CA SER A 69 -12.13 3.61 17.16
C SER A 69 -11.62 3.96 18.55
N ILE A 70 -10.76 4.98 18.62
CA ILE A 70 -10.39 5.57 19.90
C ILE A 70 -11.53 6.50 20.34
N PRO A 71 -12.23 6.20 21.46
CA PRO A 71 -13.30 7.06 21.96
C PRO A 71 -12.72 8.39 22.44
N ASP A 72 -13.52 9.45 22.33
CA ASP A 72 -13.23 10.78 22.89
C ASP A 72 -11.90 11.42 22.42
N PHE A 73 -11.29 10.91 21.34
CA PHE A 73 -10.05 11.47 20.79
C PHE A 73 -10.20 12.94 20.39
N LYS A 74 -11.39 13.32 19.88
CA LYS A 74 -11.70 14.71 19.55
C LYS A 74 -11.70 15.63 20.78
N GLU A 75 -12.12 15.13 21.94
CA GLU A 75 -12.11 15.90 23.19
C GLU A 75 -10.71 15.97 23.80
N PHE A 76 -9.92 14.91 23.62
CA PHE A 76 -8.50 14.89 23.96
C PHE A 76 -7.66 15.83 23.09
N TYR A 77 -8.05 16.04 21.83
CA TYR A 77 -7.36 16.92 20.90
C TYR A 77 -7.49 18.39 21.29
N THR A 78 -6.37 19.04 21.56
CA THR A 78 -6.32 20.47 21.89
C THR A 78 -5.22 21.20 21.11
N GLU A 79 -5.60 22.24 20.38
CA GLU A 79 -4.67 23.14 19.68
C GLU A 79 -4.23 24.25 20.64
N SER A 80 -3.20 23.97 21.43
CA SER A 80 -2.58 24.97 22.31
C SER A 80 -1.07 25.02 22.09
N ASP A 81 -0.44 26.16 22.39
CA ASP A 81 1.02 26.32 22.31
C ASP A 81 1.77 25.27 23.14
N VAL A 82 1.20 24.90 24.30
CA VAL A 82 1.75 23.87 25.19
C VAL A 82 1.73 22.48 24.52
N ASN A 83 0.72 22.23 23.68
CA ASN A 83 0.56 20.98 22.94
C ASN A 83 1.09 21.05 21.50
N LYS A 84 1.96 22.02 21.19
CA LYS A 84 2.51 22.28 19.85
C LYS A 84 1.42 22.31 18.77
N GLU A 85 0.35 23.07 19.02
CA GLU A 85 -0.77 23.22 18.07
C GLU A 85 -1.48 21.88 17.75
N GLY A 86 -1.49 20.94 18.72
CA GLY A 86 -2.15 19.63 18.57
C GLY A 86 -1.30 18.58 17.86
N LEU A 87 -0.07 18.91 17.45
CA LEU A 87 0.81 17.98 16.73
C LEU A 87 1.14 16.74 17.55
N GLU A 88 1.33 16.87 18.87
CA GLU A 88 1.65 15.72 19.72
C GLU A 88 0.48 14.72 19.83
N CYS A 89 -0.77 15.20 19.82
CA CYS A 89 -1.95 14.32 19.74
C CYS A 89 -1.98 13.53 18.42
N LEU A 90 -1.64 14.18 17.31
CA LEU A 90 -1.56 13.52 16.00
C LEU A 90 -0.41 12.52 15.92
N ARG A 91 0.73 12.83 16.54
CA ARG A 91 1.86 11.89 16.65
C ARG A 91 1.46 10.63 17.41
N LEU A 92 0.81 10.78 18.57
CA LEU A 92 0.29 9.65 19.33
C LEU A 92 -0.70 8.82 18.51
N LEU A 93 -1.64 9.47 17.81
CA LEU A 93 -2.58 8.75 16.94
C LEU A 93 -1.86 7.99 15.83
N ASN A 94 -0.84 8.61 15.22
CA ASN A 94 -0.04 7.98 14.18
C ASN A 94 0.77 6.79 14.71
N GLU A 95 1.31 6.88 15.94
CA GLU A 95 1.98 5.76 16.60
C GLU A 95 1.02 4.58 16.79
N ILE A 96 -0.18 4.83 17.31
CA ILE A 96 -1.21 3.78 17.47
C ILE A 96 -1.57 3.15 16.12
N ILE A 97 -1.80 3.96 15.08
CA ILE A 97 -2.11 3.45 13.73
C ILE A 97 -0.94 2.64 13.16
N ALA A 98 0.30 3.11 13.35
CA ALA A 98 1.49 2.42 12.90
C ALA A 98 1.65 1.06 13.58
N ASP A 99 1.33 0.95 14.88
CA ASP A 99 1.32 -0.33 15.60
C ASP A 99 0.30 -1.31 15.00
N PHE A 100 -0.89 -0.83 14.62
CA PHE A 100 -1.87 -1.66 13.90
C PHE A 100 -1.36 -2.09 12.52
N ASP A 101 -0.71 -1.20 11.78
CA ASP A 101 -0.14 -1.51 10.47
C ASP A 101 1.01 -2.53 10.59
N GLU A 102 1.83 -2.45 11.63
CA GLU A 102 2.87 -3.44 11.93
C GLU A 102 2.25 -4.82 12.23
N LEU A 103 1.11 -4.87 12.92
CA LEU A 103 0.41 -6.14 13.13
C LEU A 103 0.02 -6.82 11.80
N LEU A 104 -0.42 -6.06 10.80
CA LEU A 104 -0.77 -6.60 9.49
C LEU A 104 0.43 -7.19 8.73
N SER A 105 1.65 -6.73 9.02
CA SER A 105 2.88 -7.30 8.43
C SER A 105 3.20 -8.72 8.91
N LYS A 106 2.58 -9.18 10.01
CA LYS A 106 2.86 -10.51 10.59
C LYS A 106 2.17 -11.59 9.75
N PRO A 107 2.82 -12.75 9.51
CA PRO A 107 2.26 -13.82 8.66
C PRO A 107 0.85 -14.28 9.05
N LYS A 108 0.54 -14.29 10.36
CA LYS A 108 -0.78 -14.67 10.90
C LYS A 108 -1.91 -13.75 10.41
N PHE A 109 -1.61 -12.49 10.08
CA PHE A 109 -2.59 -11.48 9.68
C PHE A 109 -2.52 -11.16 8.18
N SER A 110 -1.78 -11.94 7.38
CA SER A 110 -1.65 -11.76 5.93
C SER A 110 -2.96 -11.79 5.14
N GLY A 111 -4.03 -12.34 5.72
CA GLY A 111 -5.37 -12.33 5.13
C GLY A 111 -6.23 -11.11 5.49
N VAL A 112 -5.71 -10.19 6.31
CA VAL A 112 -6.41 -8.97 6.75
C VAL A 112 -5.86 -7.79 5.97
N GLU A 113 -6.73 -7.06 5.29
CA GLU A 113 -6.40 -5.84 4.57
C GLU A 113 -6.95 -4.62 5.28
N LYS A 114 -6.11 -3.61 5.45
CA LYS A 114 -6.55 -2.28 5.87
C LYS A 114 -7.34 -1.66 4.73
N ILE A 115 -8.56 -1.20 5.02
CA ILE A 115 -9.37 -0.46 4.04
C ILE A 115 -8.97 1.02 4.07
N LYS A 116 -8.99 1.62 5.26
CA LYS A 116 -8.62 3.02 5.49
C LYS A 116 -8.61 3.36 6.97
N THR A 117 -8.06 4.52 7.26
CA THR A 117 -8.28 5.23 8.53
C THR A 117 -9.21 6.41 8.29
N ILE A 118 -10.17 6.64 9.20
CA ILE A 118 -11.08 7.80 9.19
C ILE A 118 -11.01 8.44 10.57
N GLY A 119 -10.30 9.57 10.68
CA GLY A 119 -10.06 10.20 11.99
C GLY A 119 -9.35 9.24 12.94
N SER A 120 -9.94 8.98 14.10
CA SER A 120 -9.44 8.00 15.08
C SER A 120 -9.95 6.57 14.88
N THR A 121 -10.65 6.30 13.77
CA THR A 121 -11.21 4.98 13.45
C THR A 121 -10.36 4.25 12.40
N TYR A 122 -9.90 3.05 12.74
CA TYR A 122 -9.22 2.11 11.87
C TYR A 122 -10.24 1.12 11.27
N MET A 123 -10.21 0.94 9.95
CA MET A 123 -11.09 0.03 9.22
C MET A 123 -10.26 -1.03 8.49
N ALA A 124 -10.60 -2.29 8.71
CA ALA A 124 -9.96 -3.42 8.05
C ALA A 124 -10.99 -4.48 7.66
N ALA A 125 -10.63 -5.33 6.71
CA ALA A 125 -11.45 -6.45 6.30
C ALA A 125 -10.62 -7.70 6.01
N THR A 126 -11.28 -8.84 5.97
CA THR A 126 -10.70 -10.11 5.54
C THR A 126 -11.71 -10.86 4.66
N GLY A 127 -11.20 -11.82 3.88
CA GLY A 127 -11.97 -12.50 2.82
C GLY A 127 -11.91 -11.79 1.46
N LEU A 128 -11.03 -10.79 1.30
CA LEU A 128 -10.82 -10.08 0.03
C LEU A 128 -9.76 -10.74 -0.87
N ASN A 129 -8.87 -11.54 -0.28
CA ASN A 129 -7.85 -12.27 -1.02
C ASN A 129 -8.49 -13.49 -1.70
N ALA A 130 -8.87 -13.31 -2.96
CA ALA A 130 -9.27 -14.41 -3.83
C ALA A 130 -8.04 -15.29 -4.12
N THR A 131 -7.77 -16.28 -3.27
CA THR A 131 -7.27 -17.53 -3.85
C THR A 131 -8.46 -18.15 -4.57
N PRO A 132 -8.36 -18.48 -5.87
CA PRO A 132 -9.34 -19.35 -6.49
C PRO A 132 -9.26 -20.69 -5.74
N GLY A 133 -10.08 -20.83 -4.70
CA GLY A 133 -10.35 -22.11 -4.09
C GLY A 133 -10.93 -23.02 -5.18
N PRO A 134 -10.71 -24.34 -5.09
CA PRO A 134 -11.31 -25.26 -6.06
C PRO A 134 -12.81 -25.02 -6.04
N GLU A 135 -13.39 -24.79 -7.21
CA GLU A 135 -14.83 -24.70 -7.40
C GLU A 135 -15.49 -25.82 -6.59
N TYR A 136 -16.27 -25.48 -5.56
CA TYR A 136 -17.18 -26.44 -4.98
C TYR A 136 -18.25 -26.70 -6.04
N SER A 137 -18.01 -27.73 -6.85
CA SER A 137 -19.03 -28.31 -7.72
C SER A 137 -20.19 -28.78 -6.84
N GLN A 138 -21.32 -28.06 -6.92
CA GLN A 138 -22.64 -28.63 -6.61
C GLN A 138 -23.28 -29.15 -7.89
#